data_AF-A0AAU4FC67-F1
#
_entry.id   AF-A0AAU4FC67-F1
#
_cell.length_a   1.000
_cell.length_b   1.000
_cell.length_c   1.000
_cell.angle_alpha   90.00
_cell.angle_beta   90.00
_cell.angle_gamma   90.00
#
_symmetry.space_group_name_H-M   'P 1'
#
loop_
_entity.id
_entity.type
_entity.pdbx_description
1 polymer ?
#
loop_
_entity_poly.entity_id
_entity_poly.type
_entity_poly.pdbx_seq_one_letter_code
_entity_poly.pdbx_strand_id
1 'polypeptide(L)'
;MLEPKAGGTVYDVGSDDSRCMWSRVLAYEPSGRLVLSWDISPRWQLESDPDRTGEVEIRFTAEGADRTRVALEHRHLDRHGEGWESFTGLGSGAGWPLYLDRFRAATQRDAAGA
;
A
#
# COMPACT_ATOMS: atom_id res chain seq x y z
N MET A 1 3.34 -0.96 -10.54
CA MET A 1 2.17 -1.43 -11.30
C MET A 1 1.32 -2.33 -10.40
N LEU A 2 -0.01 -2.20 -10.48
CA LEU A 2 -0.99 -2.92 -9.67
C LEU A 2 -1.90 -3.75 -10.59
N GLU A 3 -2.07 -5.04 -10.31
CA GLU A 3 -3.10 -5.87 -10.92
C GLU A 3 -4.38 -5.86 -10.06
N PRO A 4 -5.44 -5.15 -10.46
CA PRO A 4 -6.58 -4.85 -9.59
C PRO A 4 -7.57 -6.02 -9.50
N LYS A 5 -7.15 -7.12 -8.86
CA LYS A 5 -7.97 -8.31 -8.58
C LYS A 5 -7.39 -9.08 -7.40
N ALA A 6 -8.24 -9.80 -6.65
CA ALA A 6 -7.75 -10.72 -5.62
C ALA A 6 -6.79 -11.75 -6.25
N GLY A 7 -5.65 -12.00 -5.60
CA GLY A 7 -4.56 -12.82 -6.11
C GLY A 7 -3.69 -12.14 -7.17
N GLY A 8 -3.92 -10.87 -7.50
CA GLY A 8 -3.05 -10.07 -8.36
C GLY A 8 -1.74 -9.69 -7.67
N THR A 9 -0.79 -9.16 -8.45
CA THR A 9 0.53 -8.72 -7.95
C THR A 9 0.66 -7.21 -7.96
N VAL A 10 1.46 -6.68 -7.05
CA VAL A 10 1.99 -5.32 -7.09
C VAL A 10 3.50 -5.41 -7.25
N TYR A 11 4.02 -4.71 -8.27
CA TYR A 11 5.44 -4.72 -8.56
C TYR A 11 5.93 -3.39 -9.11
N ASP A 12 7.19 -3.08 -8.86
CA ASP A 12 7.87 -1.94 -9.49
C ASP A 12 8.76 -2.42 -10.64
N VAL A 13 9.02 -1.52 -11.59
CA VAL A 13 9.95 -1.75 -12.70
C VAL A 13 11.16 -0.84 -12.49
N GLY A 14 12.33 -1.44 -12.34
CA GLY A 14 13.59 -0.74 -12.22
C GLY A 14 13.97 -0.04 -13.54
N SER A 15 14.90 0.91 -13.47
CA SER A 15 15.45 1.55 -14.67
C SER A 15 16.25 0.59 -15.58
N ASP A 16 16.56 -0.60 -15.06
CA ASP A 16 17.19 -1.74 -15.74
C ASP A 16 16.17 -2.79 -16.23
N ASP A 17 14.87 -2.43 -16.27
CA ASP A 17 13.73 -3.28 -16.61
C ASP A 17 13.48 -4.46 -15.65
N SER A 18 14.22 -4.54 -14.52
CA SER A 18 13.97 -5.55 -13.50
C SER A 18 12.61 -5.34 -12.84
N ARG A 19 11.95 -6.43 -12.44
CA ARG A 19 10.66 -6.38 -11.73
C ARG A 19 10.84 -6.76 -10.28
N CYS A 20 10.45 -5.88 -9.37
CA CYS A 20 10.41 -6.14 -7.93
C CYS A 20 8.97 -6.39 -7.50
N MET A 21 8.59 -7.66 -7.33
CA MET A 21 7.27 -8.06 -6.83
C MET A 21 7.27 -7.96 -5.31
N TRP A 22 6.78 -6.86 -4.77
CA TRP A 22 6.87 -6.55 -3.35
C TRP A 22 5.55 -6.74 -2.58
N SER A 23 4.47 -7.12 -3.27
CA SER A 23 3.16 -7.28 -2.65
C SER A 23 2.23 -8.13 -3.50
N ARG A 24 1.27 -8.77 -2.85
CA ARG A 24 0.12 -9.49 -3.43
C ARG A 24 -1.18 -8.76 -3.06
N VAL A 25 -2.16 -8.80 -3.95
CA VAL A 25 -3.50 -8.24 -3.71
C VAL A 25 -4.33 -9.29 -2.97
N LEU A 26 -4.59 -9.05 -1.69
CA LEU A 26 -5.36 -9.95 -0.83
C LEU A 26 -6.88 -9.73 -1.00
N ALA A 27 -7.30 -8.49 -1.22
CA ALA A 27 -8.69 -8.16 -1.53
C ALA A 27 -8.76 -6.95 -2.45
N TYR A 28 -9.71 -6.97 -3.39
CA TYR A 28 -10.00 -5.86 -4.27
C TYR A 28 -11.50 -5.71 -4.44
N GLU A 29 -12.04 -4.65 -3.86
CA GLU A 29 -13.44 -4.25 -3.95
C GLU A 29 -13.46 -2.89 -4.66
N PRO A 30 -13.88 -2.82 -5.94
CA PRO A 30 -13.84 -1.60 -6.73
C PRO A 30 -14.44 -0.40 -5.98
N SER A 31 -13.73 0.72 -5.99
CA SER A 31 -14.10 2.00 -5.34
C SER A 31 -14.27 1.97 -3.82
N GLY A 32 -14.14 0.81 -3.16
CA GLY A 32 -14.39 0.68 -1.72
C GLY A 32 -13.16 0.29 -0.91
N ARG A 33 -12.42 -0.74 -1.35
CA ARG A 33 -11.40 -1.37 -0.51
C ARG A 33 -10.32 -2.07 -1.32
N LEU A 34 -9.08 -1.91 -0.90
CA LEU A 34 -7.91 -2.63 -1.42
C LEU A 34 -7.10 -3.13 -0.22
N VAL A 35 -6.76 -4.42 -0.21
CA VAL A 35 -5.86 -5.00 0.78
C VAL A 35 -4.67 -5.60 0.07
N LEU A 36 -3.48 -5.19 0.48
CA LEU A 36 -2.20 -5.63 -0.04
C LEU A 36 -1.43 -6.36 1.06
N SER A 37 -0.66 -7.39 0.70
CA SER A 37 0.37 -7.89 1.60
C SER A 37 1.56 -6.93 1.62
N TRP A 38 2.30 -6.91 2.73
CA TRP A 38 3.59 -6.23 2.81
C TRP A 38 4.68 -7.30 2.78
N ASP A 39 5.17 -7.62 1.58
CA ASP A 39 6.15 -8.71 1.38
C ASP A 39 7.60 -8.18 1.52
N ILE A 40 7.80 -7.12 2.32
CA ILE A 40 9.11 -6.52 2.56
C ILE A 40 9.50 -6.75 4.02
N SER A 41 10.61 -7.43 4.25
CA SER A 41 11.16 -7.67 5.58
C SER A 41 11.79 -6.41 6.19
N PRO A 42 12.02 -6.35 7.51
CA PRO A 42 12.67 -5.20 8.17
C PRO A 42 14.07 -4.87 7.65
N ARG A 43 14.70 -5.83 6.95
CA ARG A 43 16.01 -5.67 6.28
C ARG A 43 15.88 -5.16 4.84
N TRP A 44 14.69 -4.74 4.42
CA TRP A 44 14.38 -4.28 3.06
C TRP A 44 14.65 -5.34 1.98
N GLN A 45 14.41 -6.61 2.32
CA GLN A 45 14.45 -7.74 1.39
C GLN A 45 13.05 -8.29 1.18
N LEU A 46 12.78 -8.86 0.01
CA LEU A 46 11.53 -9.56 -0.26
C LEU A 46 11.38 -10.78 0.66
N GLU A 47 10.23 -10.89 1.30
CA GLU A 47 9.80 -12.02 2.12
C GLU A 47 8.81 -12.86 1.31
N SER A 48 9.08 -14.17 1.21
CA SER A 48 8.27 -15.09 0.41
C SER A 48 7.30 -15.92 1.25
N ASP A 49 7.54 -16.03 2.55
CA ASP A 49 6.66 -16.73 3.49
C ASP A 49 5.47 -15.82 3.87
N PRO A 50 4.23 -16.14 3.47
CA PRO A 50 3.07 -15.32 3.77
C PRO A 50 2.82 -15.13 5.28
N ASP A 51 3.21 -16.10 6.10
CA ASP A 51 3.02 -16.03 7.56
C ASP A 51 3.99 -15.03 8.21
N ARG A 52 4.98 -14.54 7.45
CA ARG A 52 5.96 -13.52 7.85
C ARG A 52 5.70 -12.16 7.22
N THR A 53 4.51 -11.94 6.69
CA THR A 53 4.12 -10.69 5.99
C THR A 53 3.01 -9.93 6.71
N GLY A 54 3.12 -8.60 6.70
CA GLY A 54 2.09 -7.69 7.17
C GLY A 54 1.03 -7.42 6.10
N GLU A 55 0.09 -6.52 6.41
CA GLU A 55 -0.95 -6.10 5.47
C GLU A 55 -1.14 -4.59 5.48
N VAL A 56 -1.35 -4.03 4.29
CA VAL A 56 -1.78 -2.65 4.09
C VAL A 56 -3.21 -2.67 3.59
N GLU A 57 -4.14 -2.23 4.42
CA GLU A 57 -5.54 -2.05 4.04
C GLU A 57 -5.83 -0.58 3.75
N ILE A 58 -6.42 -0.32 2.59
CA ILE A 58 -6.84 1.00 2.14
C ILE A 58 -8.35 0.97 1.93
N ARG A 59 -9.06 1.88 2.61
CA ARG A 59 -10.51 2.04 2.54
C ARG A 59 -10.85 3.41 1.97
N PHE A 60 -11.78 3.43 1.03
CA PHE A 60 -12.32 4.62 0.40
C PHE A 60 -13.78 4.78 0.85
N THR A 61 -14.10 5.91 1.46
CA THR A 61 -15.45 6.21 1.94
C THR A 61 -15.90 7.55 1.39
N ALA A 62 -16.99 7.57 0.62
CA ALA A 62 -17.59 8.82 0.18
C ALA A 62 -18.12 9.61 1.39
N GLU A 63 -17.71 10.88 1.51
CA GLU A 63 -18.21 11.84 2.52
C GLU A 63 -19.12 12.90 1.87
N GLY A 64 -19.40 12.78 0.58
CA GLY A 64 -20.22 13.67 -0.24
C GLY A 64 -19.99 13.38 -1.73
N ALA A 65 -20.58 14.20 -2.61
CA ALA A 65 -20.42 14.03 -4.07
C ALA A 65 -18.97 14.26 -4.53
N ASP A 66 -18.27 15.22 -3.93
CA ASP A 66 -16.95 15.67 -4.38
C ASP A 66 -15.82 15.36 -3.37
N ARG A 67 -16.08 14.46 -2.41
CA ARG A 67 -15.14 14.18 -1.32
C ARG A 67 -15.15 12.70 -0.93
N THR A 68 -13.95 12.13 -0.91
CA THR A 68 -13.70 10.77 -0.43
C THR A 68 -12.69 10.82 0.71
N ARG A 69 -13.00 10.17 1.83
CA ARG A 69 -12.04 9.88 2.89
C ARG A 69 -11.29 8.61 2.52
N VAL A 70 -9.96 8.71 2.51
CA VAL A 70 -9.06 7.57 2.36
C VAL A 70 -8.45 7.26 3.72
N ALA A 71 -8.64 6.03 4.19
CA ALA A 71 -8.03 5.54 5.41
C ALA A 71 -7.06 4.40 5.07
N LEU A 72 -5.84 4.48 5.58
CA LEU A 72 -4.82 3.46 5.43
C LEU A 72 -4.48 2.88 6.80
N GLU A 73 -4.42 1.55 6.88
CA GLU A 73 -4.04 0.81 8.06
C GLU A 73 -2.93 -0.18 7.68
N HIS A 74 -1.79 -0.11 8.38
CA HIS A 74 -0.70 -1.05 8.24
C HIS A 74 -0.69 -1.95 9.49
N ARG A 75 -1.08 -3.22 9.33
CA ARG A 75 -1.33 -4.16 10.44
C ARG A 75 -0.50 -5.43 10.30
N HIS A 76 -0.53 -6.25 11.34
CA HIS A 76 0.21 -7.51 11.44
C HIS A 76 1.73 -7.34 11.32
N LEU A 77 2.25 -6.20 11.78
CA LEU A 77 3.68 -5.88 11.68
C LEU A 77 4.52 -6.91 12.44
N ASP A 78 4.03 -7.37 13.58
CA ASP A 78 4.65 -8.37 14.45
C ASP A 78 4.98 -9.69 13.73
N ARG A 79 4.27 -10.02 12.64
CA ARG A 79 4.56 -11.22 11.82
C ARG A 79 5.95 -11.18 11.18
N HIS A 80 6.54 -10.01 10.97
CA HIS A 80 7.85 -9.86 10.35
C HIS A 80 9.02 -10.36 11.22
N GLY A 81 8.77 -10.71 12.48
CA GLY A 81 9.79 -11.17 13.40
C GLY A 81 10.73 -10.05 13.85
N GLU A 82 11.98 -10.38 14.16
CA GLU A 82 12.95 -9.43 14.72
C GLU A 82 13.10 -8.15 13.87
N GLY A 83 12.90 -6.99 14.51
CA GLY A 83 13.05 -5.68 13.88
C GLY A 83 11.79 -5.11 13.25
N TRP A 84 10.63 -5.78 13.39
CA TRP A 84 9.35 -5.31 12.88
C TRP A 84 8.96 -3.92 13.39
N GLU A 85 9.42 -3.53 14.58
CA GLU A 85 9.14 -2.23 15.19
C GLU A 85 9.64 -1.07 14.31
N SER A 86 10.64 -1.30 13.46
CA SER A 86 11.10 -0.30 12.48
C SER A 86 9.97 0.17 11.55
N PHE A 87 8.97 -0.68 11.28
CA PHE A 87 7.81 -0.32 10.45
C PHE A 87 6.84 0.63 11.14
N THR A 88 6.87 0.80 12.47
CA THR A 88 6.03 1.83 13.12
C THR A 88 6.42 3.23 12.65
N GLY A 89 7.68 3.43 12.25
CA GLY A 89 8.16 4.66 11.63
C GLY A 89 7.38 5.03 10.35
N LEU A 90 6.90 4.03 9.59
CA LEU A 90 6.10 4.25 8.38
C LEU A 90 4.76 4.93 8.68
N GLY A 91 4.26 4.89 9.92
CA GLY A 91 3.06 5.61 10.33
C GLY A 91 3.24 7.13 10.46
N SER A 92 4.45 7.65 10.25
CA SER A 92 4.81 9.03 10.54
C SER A 92 5.77 9.63 9.51
N GLY A 93 5.97 10.96 9.56
CA GLY A 93 7.01 11.65 8.80
C GLY A 93 6.98 11.33 7.30
N ALA A 94 8.08 10.77 6.79
CA ALA A 94 8.25 10.42 5.38
C ALA A 94 7.62 9.06 4.97
N GLY A 95 6.87 8.41 5.86
CA GLY A 95 6.12 7.18 5.59
C GLY A 95 4.78 7.42 4.89
N TRP A 96 3.74 6.67 5.30
CA TRP A 96 2.39 6.74 4.74
C TRP A 96 1.78 8.15 4.66
N PRO A 97 1.94 9.06 5.65
CA PRO A 97 1.39 10.41 5.55
C PRO A 97 1.85 11.16 4.30
N LEU A 98 3.15 11.08 3.96
CA LEU A 98 3.70 11.71 2.77
C LEU A 98 3.05 11.18 1.48
N TYR A 99 2.83 9.87 1.38
CA TYR A 99 2.21 9.27 0.20
C TYR A 99 0.72 9.58 0.08
N LEU A 100 -0.01 9.64 1.20
CA LEU A 100 -1.41 10.06 1.21
C LEU A 100 -1.57 11.53 0.78
N ASP A 101 -0.67 12.42 1.21
CA ASP A 101 -0.65 13.81 0.76
C ASP A 101 -0.36 13.93 -0.74
N ARG A 102 0.60 13.15 -1.25
CA ARG A 102 0.90 13.07 -2.69
C ARG A 102 -0.30 12.56 -3.49
N PHE A 103 -0.98 11.52 -2.99
CA PHE A 103 -2.18 10.98 -3.61
C PHE A 103 -3.30 12.03 -3.68
N ARG A 104 -3.58 12.72 -2.57
CA ARG A 104 -4.54 13.84 -2.54
C ARG A 104 -4.19 14.89 -3.60
N ALA A 105 -2.94 15.33 -3.66
CA ALA A 105 -2.51 16.34 -4.63
C ALA A 105 -2.65 15.84 -6.09
N ALA A 106 -2.41 14.56 -6.36
CA ALA A 106 -2.63 13.98 -7.69
C ALA A 106 -4.12 14.02 -8.09
N THR A 107 -5.01 13.57 -7.20
CA THR A 107 -6.46 13.56 -7.48
C THR A 107 -7.06 14.94 -7.71
N GLN A 108 -6.50 15.97 -7.07
CA GLN A 108 -6.93 17.36 -7.26
C GLN A 108 -6.49 17.93 -8.62
N ARG A 109 -5.31 17.51 -9.12
CA ARG A 109 -4.85 17.91 -10.46
C ARG A 109 -5.71 17.28 -11.54
N ASP A 110 -6.05 16.00 -11.39
CA ASP A 110 -6.92 15.30 -12.33
C ASP A 110 -8.30 15.94 -12.39
N ALA A 111 -8.88 16.31 -11.24
CA ALA A 111 -10.16 17.02 -11.18
C ALA A 111 -10.11 18.45 -11.76
N ALA A 112 -8.94 19.11 -11.75
CA ALA A 112 -8.77 20.46 -12.32
C ALA A 112 -8.43 20.45 -13.82
N GLY A 113 -8.03 19.29 -14.36
CA GLY A 113 -7.71 19.09 -15.77
C GLY A 113 -8.80 18.38 -16.58
N ALA A 114 -9.88 17.95 -15.93
CA ALA A 114 -11.09 17.37 -16.53
C ALA A 114 -12.19 18.42 -16.69
#